data_AF-A0A7K5X5X7-F1
#
_entry.id   AF-A0A7K5X5X7-F1
#
_cell.length_a   1.000
_cell.length_b   1.000
_cell.length_c   1.000
_cell.angle_alpha   90.00
_cell.angle_beta   90.00
_cell.angle_gamma   90.00
#
_symmetry.space_group_name_H-M   'P 1'
#
loop_
_entity.id
_entity.type
_entity.pdbx_description
1 polymer ?
#
loop_
_entity_poly.entity_id
_entity_poly.type
_entity_poly.pdbx_seq_one_letter_code
_entity_poly.pdbx_strand_id
1 'polypeptide(L)'
;MGSSIFALVLTLALVACVTPAERKCLLSGSWRSDTGCRMVVSILGDDGSFSGSYLPGPAAGDSEILTSPLEGSQQDAGLVPQPIFSFTVHWRLRGRQEGRMPAGCRDWVPALPPQLTPPWTLPDSETARTTVFLGQCYVSTNGEETLHALWLLREAAESPAKDWKATR
;
A
#
# COMPACT_ATOMS: atom_id res chain seq x y z
N MET A 1 -5.74 -55.93 -14.11
CA MET A 1 -4.67 -55.03 -13.64
C MET A 1 -4.94 -53.57 -14.07
N GLY A 2 -6.07 -52.97 -13.67
CA GLY A 2 -6.46 -51.63 -14.16
C GLY A 2 -7.12 -50.69 -13.14
N SER A 3 -7.36 -51.15 -11.91
CA SER A 3 -8.07 -50.37 -10.88
C SER A 3 -7.12 -49.53 -10.01
N SER A 4 -5.91 -50.04 -9.74
CA SER A 4 -4.94 -49.37 -8.85
C SER A 4 -4.35 -48.09 -9.45
N ILE A 5 -4.05 -48.09 -10.76
CA ILE A 5 -3.48 -46.94 -11.46
C ILE A 5 -4.50 -45.80 -11.57
N PHE A 6 -5.77 -46.13 -11.84
CA PHE A 6 -6.85 -45.14 -11.91
C PHE A 6 -7.12 -44.48 -10.56
N ALA A 7 -7.09 -45.24 -9.47
CA ALA A 7 -7.22 -44.70 -8.12
C ALA A 7 -6.04 -43.79 -7.76
N LEU A 8 -4.81 -44.19 -8.10
CA LEU A 8 -3.60 -43.38 -7.87
C LEU A 8 -3.61 -42.06 -8.65
N VAL A 9 -4.01 -42.08 -9.92
CA VAL A 9 -4.14 -40.87 -10.76
C VAL A 9 -5.23 -39.95 -10.22
N LEU A 10 -6.37 -40.50 -9.78
CA LEU A 10 -7.46 -39.71 -9.21
C LEU A 10 -7.06 -39.06 -7.87
N THR A 11 -6.31 -39.77 -7.02
CA THR A 11 -5.76 -39.19 -5.78
C THR A 11 -4.71 -38.12 -6.05
N LEU A 12 -3.84 -38.28 -7.06
CA LEU A 12 -2.86 -37.26 -7.44
C LEU A 12 -3.54 -35.99 -7.98
N ALA A 13 -4.62 -36.14 -8.75
CA ALA A 13 -5.41 -35.03 -9.29
C ALA A 13 -6.18 -34.25 -8.19
N LEU A 14 -6.68 -34.94 -7.16
CA LEU A 14 -7.37 -34.30 -6.03
C LEU A 14 -6.41 -33.53 -5.11
N VAL A 15 -5.16 -34.00 -4.97
CA VAL A 15 -4.11 -33.29 -4.19
C VAL A 15 -3.63 -32.01 -4.92
N ALA A 16 -3.69 -31.98 -6.26
CA ALA A 16 -3.19 -30.86 -7.06
C ALA A 16 -4.13 -29.63 -7.13
N CYS A 17 -5.38 -29.71 -6.66
CA CYS A 17 -6.37 -28.64 -6.83
C CYS A 17 -6.77 -27.91 -5.54
N VAL A 18 -6.09 -28.13 -4.41
CA VAL A 18 -6.22 -27.23 -3.26
C VAL A 18 -5.21 -26.11 -3.43
N THR A 19 -5.46 -25.20 -4.37
CA THR A 19 -4.85 -23.88 -4.25
C THR A 19 -5.37 -23.28 -2.93
N PRO A 20 -4.50 -22.77 -2.05
CA PRO A 20 -4.98 -22.01 -0.92
C PRO A 20 -5.88 -20.91 -1.48
N ALA A 21 -7.12 -20.83 -1.00
CA ALA A 21 -7.97 -19.70 -1.32
C ALA A 21 -7.16 -18.44 -1.00
N GLU A 22 -6.86 -17.63 -2.03
CA GLU A 22 -6.10 -16.40 -1.85
C GLU A 22 -6.82 -15.57 -0.80
N ARG A 23 -6.12 -15.31 0.31
CA ARG A 23 -6.68 -14.50 1.39
C ARG A 23 -6.85 -13.09 0.86
N LYS A 24 -8.11 -12.67 0.74
CA LYS A 24 -8.49 -11.33 0.31
C LYS A 24 -8.25 -10.31 1.42
N CYS A 25 -8.07 -9.05 1.03
CA CYS A 25 -7.78 -7.93 1.91
C CYS A 25 -6.50 -8.07 2.73
N LEU A 26 -5.46 -8.63 2.13
CA LEU A 26 -4.09 -8.49 2.63
C LEU A 26 -3.42 -7.31 1.92
N LEU A 27 -2.98 -6.29 2.67
CA LEU A 27 -2.33 -5.12 2.06
C LEU A 27 -1.00 -5.45 1.39
N SER A 28 -0.36 -6.57 1.71
CA SER A 28 0.92 -6.98 1.09
C SER A 28 0.83 -7.01 -0.44
N GLY A 29 1.80 -6.39 -1.10
CA GLY A 29 1.85 -6.34 -2.56
C GLY A 29 1.87 -4.92 -3.11
N SER A 30 1.47 -4.78 -4.37
CA SER A 30 1.49 -3.51 -5.10
C SER A 30 0.10 -2.97 -5.32
N TRP A 31 -0.08 -1.67 -5.15
CA TRP A 31 -1.35 -0.99 -5.31
C TRP A 31 -1.20 0.26 -6.15
N ARG A 32 -2.29 0.62 -6.85
CA ARG A 32 -2.37 1.84 -7.66
C ARG A 32 -3.66 2.59 -7.34
N SER A 33 -3.58 3.91 -7.22
CA SER A 33 -4.74 4.79 -7.06
C SER A 33 -5.31 5.24 -8.41
N ASP A 34 -6.54 5.75 -8.38
CA ASP A 34 -7.21 6.45 -9.48
C ASP A 34 -6.38 7.60 -10.09
N THR A 35 -5.67 8.35 -9.25
CA THR A 35 -4.80 9.47 -9.61
C THR A 35 -3.38 9.06 -10.02
N GLY A 36 -3.12 7.75 -10.12
CA GLY A 36 -1.84 7.20 -10.60
C GLY A 36 -0.74 7.12 -9.55
N CYS A 37 -1.07 7.30 -8.26
CA CYS A 37 -0.16 7.01 -7.16
C CYS A 37 0.06 5.50 -7.08
N ARG A 38 1.22 5.11 -6.58
CA ARG A 38 1.60 3.70 -6.41
C ARG A 38 2.13 3.49 -5.01
N MET A 39 1.76 2.37 -4.40
CA MET A 39 2.43 1.91 -3.19
C MET A 39 2.80 0.44 -3.30
N VAL A 40 3.87 0.07 -2.62
CA VAL A 40 4.29 -1.32 -2.46
C VAL A 40 4.43 -1.56 -0.97
N VAL A 41 3.67 -2.53 -0.46
CA VAL A 41 3.64 -2.91 0.95
C VAL A 41 4.35 -4.25 1.10
N SER A 42 5.20 -4.35 2.12
CA SER A 42 5.89 -5.59 2.47
C SER A 42 4.90 -6.68 2.87
N ILE A 43 5.44 -7.87 3.11
CA ILE A 43 4.70 -8.88 3.86
C ILE A 43 4.35 -8.28 5.24
N LEU A 44 3.09 -8.44 5.68
CA LEU A 44 2.64 -8.03 7.00
C LEU A 44 3.30 -8.91 8.08
N GLY A 45 3.70 -8.29 9.19
CA GLY A 45 4.08 -9.02 10.39
C GLY A 45 2.88 -9.70 11.04
N ASP A 46 3.15 -10.62 11.97
CA ASP A 46 2.11 -11.36 12.70
C ASP A 46 1.22 -10.44 13.56
N ASP A 47 1.70 -9.26 13.90
CA ASP A 47 0.97 -8.19 14.61
C ASP A 47 0.23 -7.23 13.66
N GLY A 48 0.22 -7.52 12.36
CA GLY A 48 -0.36 -6.68 11.33
C GLY A 48 0.48 -5.46 10.93
N SER A 49 1.67 -5.27 11.52
CA SER A 49 2.58 -4.19 11.12
C SER A 49 3.14 -4.41 9.71
N PHE A 50 3.44 -3.33 9.01
CA PHE A 50 4.09 -3.41 7.70
C PHE A 50 4.94 -2.19 7.40
N SER A 51 5.87 -2.38 6.46
CA SER A 51 6.66 -1.30 5.86
C SER A 51 6.40 -1.27 4.36
N GLY A 52 6.89 -0.25 3.68
CA GLY A 52 6.73 -0.17 2.24
C GLY A 52 7.32 1.07 1.63
N SER A 53 6.88 1.33 0.41
CA SER A 53 7.21 2.53 -0.33
C SER A 53 6.00 3.13 -1.01
N TYR A 54 5.99 4.45 -1.07
CA TYR A 54 4.96 5.26 -1.68
C TYR A 54 5.57 6.10 -2.81
N LEU A 55 4.93 6.08 -3.96
CA LEU A 55 5.23 6.93 -5.09
C LEU A 55 3.98 7.75 -5.43
N PRO A 56 4.05 9.09 -5.36
CA PRO A 56 2.91 9.92 -5.72
C PRO A 56 2.59 9.86 -7.21
N GLY A 57 1.35 10.19 -7.55
CA GLY A 57 0.87 10.19 -8.93
C GLY A 57 1.40 11.39 -9.74
N PRO A 58 1.26 11.37 -11.08
CA PRO A 58 1.76 12.42 -11.97
C PRO A 58 1.20 13.82 -11.70
N ALA A 59 0.02 13.91 -11.07
CA ALA A 59 -0.62 15.16 -10.67
C ALA A 59 0.10 15.90 -9.52
N ALA A 60 1.16 15.31 -8.95
CA ALA A 60 1.98 15.91 -7.90
C ALA A 60 2.74 17.18 -8.33
N GLY A 61 2.80 17.47 -9.64
CA GLY A 61 3.65 18.54 -10.17
C GLY A 61 5.12 18.11 -10.18
N ASP A 62 5.78 18.38 -11.31
CA ASP A 62 7.20 18.23 -11.65
C ASP A 62 8.07 17.23 -10.85
N SER A 63 8.54 16.19 -11.55
CA SER A 63 9.82 15.43 -11.49
C SER A 63 10.64 15.25 -10.20
N GLU A 64 10.19 15.69 -9.02
CA GLU A 64 11.04 15.99 -7.87
C GLU A 64 10.63 15.25 -6.58
N ILE A 65 9.45 14.61 -6.53
CA ILE A 65 9.07 13.76 -5.38
C ILE A 65 9.62 12.35 -5.56
N LEU A 66 10.43 11.93 -4.59
CA LEU A 66 11.05 10.62 -4.57
C LEU A 66 10.11 9.58 -3.99
N THR A 67 10.36 8.33 -4.36
CA THR A 67 9.84 7.18 -3.63
C THR A 67 10.13 7.34 -2.14
N SER A 68 9.06 7.43 -1.36
CA SER A 68 9.08 7.77 0.06
C SER A 68 8.74 6.53 0.89
N PRO A 69 9.42 6.27 2.02
CA PRO A 69 9.07 5.15 2.87
C PRO A 69 7.68 5.32 3.49
N LEU A 70 6.99 4.21 3.69
CA LEU A 70 5.76 4.16 4.47
C LEU A 70 5.84 3.06 5.53
N GLU A 71 5.15 3.29 6.65
CA GLU A 71 5.04 2.33 7.76
C GLU A 71 3.61 2.36 8.31
N GLY A 72 3.06 1.20 8.66
CA GLY A 72 1.66 1.11 9.05
C GLY A 72 1.28 -0.18 9.74
N SER A 73 -0.02 -0.34 9.93
CA SER A 73 -0.63 -1.55 10.47
C SER A 73 -1.99 -1.82 9.84
N GLN A 74 -2.39 -3.09 9.85
CA GLN A 74 -3.68 -3.56 9.39
C GLN A 74 -4.33 -4.44 10.48
N GLN A 75 -5.64 -4.32 10.66
CA GLN A 75 -6.42 -5.30 11.41
C GLN A 75 -6.30 -6.70 10.80
N ASP A 76 -6.36 -7.73 11.64
CA ASP A 76 -6.26 -9.13 11.19
C ASP A 76 -7.39 -9.49 10.20
N ALA A 77 -7.01 -9.72 8.94
CA ALA A 77 -7.92 -10.10 7.87
C ALA A 77 -8.56 -11.49 8.07
N GLY A 78 -7.97 -12.33 8.94
CA GLY A 78 -8.56 -13.61 9.36
C GLY A 78 -9.70 -13.46 10.36
N LEU A 79 -9.76 -12.34 11.08
CA LEU A 79 -10.80 -12.03 12.06
C LEU A 79 -11.81 -11.00 11.55
N VAL A 80 -11.37 -10.09 10.69
CA VAL A 80 -12.16 -8.99 10.13
C VAL A 80 -12.15 -9.10 8.60
N PRO A 81 -13.26 -9.52 7.95
CA PRO A 81 -13.30 -9.72 6.50
C PRO A 81 -12.99 -8.48 5.65
N GLN A 82 -13.20 -7.29 6.20
CA GLN A 82 -12.96 -5.99 5.56
C GLN A 82 -12.16 -5.12 6.54
N PRO A 83 -10.86 -5.42 6.71
CA PRO A 83 -10.04 -4.87 7.78
C PRO A 83 -9.71 -3.39 7.54
N ILE A 84 -9.63 -2.65 8.65
CA ILE A 84 -9.12 -1.28 8.66
C ILE A 84 -7.59 -1.31 8.64
N PHE A 85 -6.99 -0.36 7.95
CA PHE A 85 -5.55 -0.15 7.95
C PHE A 85 -5.22 1.34 8.13
N SER A 86 -4.02 1.60 8.60
CA SER A 86 -3.45 2.94 8.58
C SER A 86 -1.96 2.88 8.29
N PHE A 87 -1.44 3.87 7.60
CA PHE A 87 -0.01 4.02 7.40
C PHE A 87 0.40 5.49 7.32
N THR A 88 1.67 5.73 7.61
CA THR A 88 2.32 7.02 7.58
C THR A 88 3.35 7.02 6.46
N VAL A 89 3.35 8.06 5.63
CA VAL A 89 4.34 8.30 4.59
C VAL A 89 5.26 9.43 5.04
N HIS A 90 6.56 9.13 5.14
CA HIS A 90 7.58 10.12 5.43
C HIS A 90 8.19 10.61 4.12
N TRP A 91 7.80 11.82 3.70
CA TRP A 91 8.09 12.31 2.35
C TRP A 91 9.57 12.62 2.16
N ARG A 92 10.14 12.06 1.09
CA ARG A 92 11.47 12.42 0.56
C ARG A 92 11.30 13.42 -0.57
N LEU A 93 11.94 14.57 -0.43
CA LEU A 93 11.88 15.67 -1.40
C LEU A 93 13.29 15.91 -1.95
N ARG A 94 13.41 16.08 -3.27
CA ARG A 94 14.60 16.73 -3.82
C ARG A 94 14.41 18.24 -3.67
N GLY A 95 15.39 18.93 -3.09
CA GLY A 95 15.39 20.39 -2.97
C GLY A 95 14.39 20.99 -1.95
N ARG A 96 14.56 22.30 -1.71
CA ARG A 96 13.67 23.11 -0.87
C ARG A 96 12.66 23.79 -1.78
N GLN A 97 11.56 23.12 -2.11
CA GLN A 97 10.49 23.70 -2.91
C GLN A 97 9.11 23.66 -2.22
N GLU A 98 8.44 24.80 -2.33
CA GLU A 98 7.09 25.11 -1.90
C GLU A 98 6.08 24.62 -2.97
N GLY A 99 6.23 23.37 -3.40
CA GLY A 99 5.35 22.73 -4.38
C GLY A 99 4.00 22.31 -3.77
N ARG A 100 2.93 22.38 -4.58
CA ARG A 100 1.61 21.86 -4.24
C ARG A 100 1.68 20.34 -4.10
N MET A 101 1.51 19.83 -2.88
CA MET A 101 1.53 18.39 -2.60
C MET A 101 0.49 17.66 -3.48
N PRO A 102 0.76 16.42 -3.94
CA PRO A 102 -0.23 15.60 -4.60
C PRO A 102 -1.43 15.39 -3.68
N ALA A 103 -2.48 16.18 -3.92
CA ALA A 103 -3.78 15.92 -3.34
C ALA A 103 -4.37 14.69 -4.02
N GLY A 104 -4.90 13.75 -3.23
CA GLY A 104 -5.97 12.89 -3.71
C GLY A 104 -5.59 11.52 -4.25
N CYS A 105 -4.67 10.80 -3.62
CA CYS A 105 -4.56 9.36 -3.88
C CYS A 105 -5.65 8.63 -3.10
N ARG A 106 -6.68 8.18 -3.81
CA ARG A 106 -7.84 7.47 -3.26
C ARG A 106 -8.09 6.21 -4.08
N ASP A 107 -9.06 5.43 -3.64
CA ASP A 107 -9.65 4.34 -4.43
C ASP A 107 -8.58 3.44 -5.06
N TRP A 108 -7.88 2.70 -4.20
CA TRP A 108 -6.75 1.87 -4.61
C TRP A 108 -7.21 0.50 -5.09
N VAL A 109 -6.54 0.00 -6.12
CA VAL A 109 -6.73 -1.35 -6.65
C VAL A 109 -5.40 -2.11 -6.67
N PRO A 110 -5.41 -3.45 -6.60
CA PRO A 110 -4.21 -4.25 -6.78
C PRO A 110 -3.54 -3.94 -8.11
N ALA A 111 -2.21 -3.81 -8.08
CA ALA A 111 -1.38 -3.60 -9.25
C ALA A 111 -0.50 -4.83 -9.50
N LEU A 112 -0.22 -5.11 -10.77
CA LEU A 112 0.74 -6.15 -11.14
C LEU A 112 2.10 -5.89 -10.46
N PRO A 113 2.77 -6.94 -9.94
CA PRO A 113 4.05 -6.78 -9.27
C PRO A 113 5.04 -6.06 -10.19
N PRO A 114 5.69 -4.98 -9.74
CA PRO A 114 6.69 -4.31 -10.54
C PRO A 114 7.87 -5.27 -10.76
N GLN A 115 8.41 -5.26 -11.99
CA GLN A 115 9.69 -5.88 -12.30
C GLN A 115 10.75 -5.28 -11.36
N LEU A 116 11.30 -6.12 -10.47
CA LEU A 116 12.21 -5.73 -9.39
C LEU A 116 13.48 -5.02 -9.92
N THR A 117 13.81 -3.87 -9.34
CA THR A 117 15.20 -3.44 -9.18
C THR A 117 15.43 -2.77 -7.81
N PRO A 118 16.32 -3.31 -6.96
CA PRO A 118 17.01 -2.57 -5.91
C PRO A 118 18.46 -2.23 -6.33
N PRO A 119 19.14 -1.22 -5.73
CA PRO A 119 19.00 -0.79 -4.35
C PRO A 119 18.67 0.69 -4.17
N TRP A 120 17.64 0.99 -3.37
CA TRP A 120 17.26 2.36 -3.04
C TRP A 120 17.86 2.78 -1.70
N THR A 121 19.10 3.25 -1.73
CA THR A 121 19.67 4.09 -0.68
C THR A 121 20.09 5.41 -1.30
N LEU A 122 19.25 6.43 -1.08
CA LEU A 122 19.57 7.83 -1.37
C LEU A 122 19.59 8.58 -0.03
N PRO A 123 20.45 9.61 0.10
CA PRO A 123 20.74 10.27 1.36
C PRO A 123 19.50 10.93 1.95
N ASP A 124 19.49 11.04 3.28
CA ASP A 124 18.41 11.61 4.08
C ASP A 124 18.14 13.05 3.63
N SER A 125 17.05 13.25 2.88
CA SER A 125 16.46 14.57 2.68
C SER A 125 15.60 14.91 3.89
N GLU A 126 15.69 16.14 4.38
CA GLU A 126 14.91 16.65 5.51
C GLU A 126 13.39 16.40 5.35
N THR A 127 12.82 15.63 6.27
CA THR A 127 11.41 15.19 6.30
C THR A 127 10.51 16.25 6.96
N ALA A 128 10.36 17.41 6.33
CA ALA A 128 9.49 18.47 6.85
C ALA A 128 7.97 18.19 6.63
N ARG A 129 7.60 17.05 6.05
CA ARG A 129 6.22 16.70 5.71
C ARG A 129 5.93 15.23 5.96
N THR A 130 4.73 14.94 6.44
CA THR A 130 4.24 13.58 6.68
C THR A 130 2.77 13.49 6.27
N THR A 131 2.37 12.39 5.62
CA THR A 131 0.94 12.12 5.37
C THR A 131 0.54 10.86 6.09
N VAL A 132 -0.57 10.89 6.80
CA VAL A 132 -1.21 9.69 7.33
C VAL A 132 -2.37 9.30 6.44
N PHE A 133 -2.52 8.00 6.20
CA PHE A 133 -3.64 7.39 5.52
C PHE A 133 -4.38 6.50 6.51
N LEU A 134 -5.70 6.58 6.50
CA LEU A 134 -6.59 5.71 7.25
C LEU A 134 -7.66 5.21 6.29
N GLY A 135 -7.81 3.90 6.20
CA GLY A 135 -8.70 3.32 5.22
C GLY A 135 -9.19 1.93 5.59
N GLN A 136 -9.96 1.36 4.68
CA GLN A 136 -10.53 0.05 4.83
C GLN A 136 -10.47 -0.69 3.49
N CYS A 137 -10.18 -1.98 3.56
CA CYS A 137 -10.24 -2.86 2.40
C CYS A 137 -11.66 -3.42 2.23
N TYR A 138 -12.12 -3.46 0.99
CA TYR A 138 -13.41 -4.01 0.59
C TYR A 138 -13.18 -5.09 -0.48
N VAL A 139 -14.04 -6.11 -0.46
CA VAL A 139 -14.09 -7.14 -1.51
C VAL A 139 -15.48 -7.09 -2.15
N SER A 140 -15.52 -6.88 -3.47
CA SER A 140 -16.79 -6.85 -4.20
C SER A 140 -17.39 -8.26 -4.31
N THR A 141 -18.65 -8.34 -4.75
CA THR A 141 -19.31 -9.60 -5.11
C THR A 141 -18.57 -10.39 -6.19
N ASN A 142 -17.68 -9.71 -6.94
CA ASN A 142 -16.90 -10.23 -8.05
C ASN A 142 -15.56 -10.80 -7.56
N GLY A 143 -15.23 -10.63 -6.28
CA GLY A 143 -13.93 -10.98 -5.70
C GLY A 143 -12.83 -9.94 -5.94
N GLU A 144 -13.19 -8.75 -6.42
CA GLU A 144 -12.24 -7.63 -6.64
C GLU A 144 -11.99 -6.86 -5.36
N GLU A 145 -10.73 -6.51 -5.12
CA GLU A 145 -10.30 -5.79 -3.91
C GLU A 145 -10.15 -4.30 -4.18
N THR A 146 -10.68 -3.48 -3.29
CA THR A 146 -10.48 -2.03 -3.31
C THR A 146 -10.09 -1.52 -1.93
N LEU A 147 -9.23 -0.50 -1.87
CA LEU A 147 -8.95 0.23 -0.64
C LEU A 147 -9.54 1.64 -0.74
N HIS A 148 -10.43 1.96 0.19
CA HIS A 148 -10.93 3.31 0.35
C HIS A 148 -10.21 3.96 1.53
N ALA A 149 -9.51 5.07 1.27
CA ALA A 149 -8.70 5.75 2.26
C ALA A 149 -8.95 7.26 2.26
N LEU A 150 -8.90 7.82 3.46
CA LEU A 150 -8.76 9.24 3.72
C LEU A 150 -7.31 9.52 4.08
N TRP A 151 -6.89 10.76 3.91
CA TRP A 151 -5.54 11.20 4.23
C TRP A 151 -5.57 12.54 4.94
N LEU A 152 -4.55 12.77 5.78
CA LEU A 152 -4.21 14.07 6.34
C LEU A 152 -2.75 14.34 6.05
N LEU A 153 -2.47 15.43 5.35
CA LEU A 153 -1.10 15.90 5.14
C LEU A 153 -0.74 16.85 6.27
N ARG A 154 0.41 16.63 6.89
CA ARG A 154 0.98 17.49 7.90
C ARG A 154 2.34 18.05 7.45
N GLU A 155 2.44 19.36 7.40
CA GLU A 155 3.69 20.10 7.20
C GLU A 155 4.24 20.55 8.56
N ALA A 156 5.57 20.59 8.71
CA ALA A 156 6.20 21.15 9.90
C ALA A 156 5.90 22.65 9.97
N ALA A 157 5.23 23.09 11.03
CA ALA A 157 4.93 24.50 11.24
C ALA A 157 6.17 25.22 11.78
N GLU A 158 6.44 26.43 11.26
CA GLU A 158 7.53 27.29 11.76
C GLU A 158 7.33 27.74 13.21
N SER A 159 6.08 27.82 13.66
CA SER A 159 5.71 28.18 15.04
C SER A 159 4.27 27.75 15.35
N PRO A 160 3.90 27.63 16.64
CA PRO A 160 2.52 27.30 17.04
C PRO A 160 1.47 28.28 16.48
N ALA A 161 1.81 29.57 16.33
CA ALA A 161 0.90 30.57 15.76
C ALA A 161 0.59 30.35 14.26
N LYS A 162 1.41 29.56 13.56
CA LYS A 162 1.22 29.19 12.15
C LYS A 162 0.69 27.76 11.97
N ASP A 163 0.40 27.05 13.05
CA ASP A 163 -0.04 25.65 13.06
C ASP A 163 -1.34 25.41 12.27
N TRP A 164 -2.26 26.37 12.35
CA TRP A 164 -3.61 26.24 11.78
C TRP A 164 -3.63 25.97 10.26
N LYS A 165 -2.57 26.33 9.53
CA LYS A 165 -2.42 26.11 8.08
C LYS A 165 -1.55 24.90 7.73
N ALA A 166 -1.05 24.17 8.73
CA ALA A 166 -0.07 23.11 8.54
C ALA A 166 -0.70 21.74 8.24
N THR A 167 -2.03 21.61 8.34
CA THR A 167 -2.76 20.38 8.00
C THR A 167 -3.65 20.61 6.79
N ARG A 168 -3.63 19.68 5.83
CA ARG A 168 -4.55 19.63 4.68
C ARG A 168 -5.32 18.32 4.66
#